data_AF-D9TQ61-F1
#
_entry.id   AF-D9TQ61-F1
#
_cell.length_a   1.000
_cell.length_b   1.000
_cell.length_c   1.000
_cell.angle_alpha   90.00
_cell.angle_beta   90.00
_cell.angle_gamma   90.00
#
_symmetry.space_group_name_H-M   'P 1'
#
loop_
_entity.id
_entity.type
_entity.pdbx_description
1 polymer ?
#
loop_
_entity_poly.entity_id
_entity_poly.type
_entity_poly.pdbx_seq_one_letter_code
_entity_poly.pdbx_strand_id
1 'polypeptide(L)' 'MDKKFKLIQERKKQKLTQKDIANILEISLSYYSAIERGIRNPTLELAKKIAELFNKTIEELF' A
#
# COMPACT_ATOMS: atom_id res chain seq x y z
N MET A 1 2.74 6.70 -15.81
CA MET A 1 2.44 5.42 -15.12
C MET A 1 1.52 5.72 -13.96
N ASP A 2 0.29 5.23 -13.99
CA ASP A 2 -0.69 5.51 -12.93
C ASP A 2 -0.18 5.01 -11.58
N LYS A 3 -0.20 5.89 -10.57
CA LYS A 3 0.21 5.60 -9.18
C LYS A 3 -0.45 4.34 -8.61
N LYS A 4 -1.67 3.99 -9.06
CA LYS A 4 -2.39 2.76 -8.70
C LYS A 4 -1.58 1.48 -8.91
N PHE A 5 -0.72 1.45 -9.93
CA PHE A 5 0.04 0.24 -10.21
C PHE A 5 1.20 0.03 -9.24
N LYS A 6 1.74 1.08 -8.62
CA LYS A 6 2.99 0.97 -7.83
C LYS A 6 2.82 0.08 -6.60
N LEU A 7 1.81 0.33 -5.78
CA LEU A 7 1.54 -0.48 -4.58
C LEU A 7 1.28 -1.95 -4.92
N ILE A 8 0.53 -2.20 -5.98
CA ILE A 8 0.24 -3.56 -6.46
C ILE A 8 1.53 -4.27 -6.88
N GLN A 9 2.43 -3.56 -7.58
CA GLN A 9 3.72 -4.12 -8.01
C GLN A 9 4.61 -4.44 -6.82
N GLU A 10 4.79 -3.51 -5.88
CA GLU A 10 5.63 -3.75 -4.70
C GLU A 10 5.11 -4.92 -3.85
N ARG A 11 3.80 -4.96 -3.62
CA ARG A 11 3.17 -6.09 -2.93
C ARG A 11 3.41 -7.43 -3.64
N LYS A 12 3.27 -7.47 -4.97
CA LYS A 12 3.50 -8.69 -5.76
C LYS A 12 4.97 -9.11 -5.79
N LYS A 13 5.92 -8.16 -5.82
CA LYS A 13 7.36 -8.46 -5.71
C LYS A 13 7.69 -9.17 -4.40
N GLN A 14 7.01 -8.81 -3.32
CA GLN A 14 7.15 -9.46 -2.02
C GLN A 14 6.26 -10.72 -1.85
N LYS A 15 5.51 -11.13 -2.88
CA LYS A 15 4.57 -12.28 -2.86
C LYS A 15 3.47 -12.16 -1.79
N LEU A 16 3.09 -10.94 -1.42
CA LEU A 16 2.06 -10.68 -0.43
C LEU A 16 0.67 -10.54 -1.08
N THR A 17 -0.37 -10.97 -0.38
CA THR A 17 -1.77 -10.69 -0.74
C THR A 17 -2.22 -9.36 -0.14
N GLN A 18 -3.34 -8.80 -0.63
CA GLN A 18 -3.93 -7.60 -0.01
C GLN A 18 -4.30 -7.85 1.47
N LYS A 19 -4.66 -9.09 1.81
CA LYS A 19 -4.99 -9.50 3.18
C LYS A 19 -3.74 -9.50 4.06
N ASP A 20 -2.59 -9.93 3.53
CA ASP A 20 -1.34 -9.92 4.28
C ASP A 20 -0.92 -8.48 4.63
N ILE A 21 -0.99 -7.56 3.66
CA ILE A 21 -0.69 -6.15 3.93
C ILE A 21 -1.66 -5.55 4.95
N ALA A 22 -2.96 -5.83 4.81
CA ALA A 22 -3.97 -5.35 5.74
C ALA A 22 -3.70 -5.85 7.18
N ASN A 23 -3.31 -7.11 7.33
CA ASN A 23 -2.92 -7.69 8.62
C ASN A 23 -1.65 -7.04 9.19
N ILE A 24 -0.61 -6.84 8.36
CA ILE A 24 0.66 -6.22 8.78
C ILE A 24 0.45 -4.78 9.25
N LEU A 25 -0.42 -4.03 8.57
CA LEU A 25 -0.69 -2.63 8.87
C LEU A 25 -1.83 -2.43 9.88
N GLU A 26 -2.43 -3.52 10.37
CA GLU A 26 -3.57 -3.52 11.30
C GLU A 26 -4.76 -2.66 10.79
N ILE A 27 -5.06 -2.78 9.50
CA ILE A 27 -6.19 -2.11 8.83
C ILE A 27 -7.13 -3.12 8.18
N SER A 28 -8.31 -2.66 7.77
CA SER A 28 -9.22 -3.52 7.03
C SER A 28 -8.72 -3.80 5.60
N LEU A 29 -8.95 -5.02 5.12
CA LEU A 29 -8.69 -5.42 3.72
C LEU A 29 -9.37 -4.47 2.72
N SER A 30 -10.60 -4.07 3.00
CA SER A 30 -11.36 -3.16 2.14
C SER A 30 -10.72 -1.78 2.05
N TYR A 31 -10.14 -1.29 3.16
CA TYR A 31 -9.43 -0.02 3.17
C TYR A 31 -8.13 -0.10 2.36
N TYR A 32 -7.29 -1.12 2.60
CA TYR A 32 -6.07 -1.32 1.79
C TYR A 32 -6.39 -1.50 0.29
N SER A 33 -7.42 -2.26 -0.04
CA SER A 33 -7.89 -2.44 -1.42
C SER A 33 -8.37 -1.13 -2.06
N ALA A 34 -9.00 -0.24 -1.29
CA ALA A 34 -9.38 1.09 -1.78
C ALA A 34 -8.15 1.99 -2.01
N ILE A 35 -7.09 1.84 -1.21
CA ILE A 35 -5.81 2.53 -1.41
C ILE A 35 -5.13 2.05 -2.70
N GLU A 36 -4.97 0.73 -2.91
CA GLU A 36 -4.37 0.19 -4.14
C GLU A 36 -5.13 0.63 -5.40
N ARG A 37 -6.45 0.73 -5.32
CA ARG A 37 -7.30 1.21 -6.42
C ARG A 37 -7.33 2.73 -6.57
N GLY A 38 -6.63 3.48 -5.72
CA GLY A 38 -6.60 4.95 -5.71
C GLY A 38 -7.95 5.60 -5.42
N ILE A 39 -8.84 4.91 -4.72
CA ILE A 39 -10.17 5.41 -4.31
C ILE A 39 -10.07 6.14 -2.96
N ARG A 40 -9.12 5.74 -2.12
CA ARG A 40 -8.84 6.37 -0.83
C ARG A 40 -7.37 6.71 -0.74
N ASN A 41 -7.07 7.90 -0.20
CA ASN A 41 -5.73 8.24 0.20
C ASN A 41 -5.50 7.78 1.65
N PRO A 42 -4.36 7.16 1.96
CA PRO A 42 -3.99 6.87 3.34
C PRO A 42 -3.71 8.17 4.11
N THR A 43 -3.74 8.10 5.44
CA THR A 43 -3.16 9.17 6.28
C THR A 43 -1.65 9.23 6.07
N LEU A 44 -1.00 10.35 6.44
CA LEU A 44 0.46 10.46 6.35
C LEU A 44 1.17 9.35 7.16
N GLU A 45 0.63 9.01 8.32
CA GLU A 45 1.18 7.92 9.15
C GLU A 45 1.06 6.56 8.45
N LEU A 46 -0.10 6.24 7.86
CA LEU A 46 -0.26 4.99 7.13
C LEU A 46 0.59 4.96 5.85
N ALA A 47 0.72 6.09 5.15
CA ALA A 47 1.60 6.22 4.00
C ALA A 47 3.07 5.94 4.39
N LYS A 48 3.53 6.43 5.54
CA LYS A 48 4.86 6.12 6.10
C LYS A 48 5.02 4.62 6.35
N LYS A 49 4.07 3.98 7.03
CA LYS A 49 4.12 2.53 7.31
C LYS A 49 4.15 1.69 6.03
N ILE A 50 3.38 2.08 5.01
CA ILE A 50 3.40 1.40 3.70
C ILE A 50 4.76 1.60 2.99
N ALA A 51 5.32 2.81 3.07
CA ALA A 51 6.62 3.13 2.49
C ALA A 51 7.74 2.32 3.16
N GLU A 52 7.74 2.24 4.49
CA GLU A 52 8.66 1.41 5.27
C GLU A 52 8.52 -0.08 4.93
N LEU A 53 7.29 -0.60 4.85
CA LEU A 53 7.02 -2.00 4.48
C LEU A 53 7.60 -2.38 3.11
N PHE A 54 7.55 -1.46 2.15
CA PHE A 54 8.09 -1.68 0.82
C PHE A 54 9.54 -1.21 0.64
N ASN A 55 10.19 -0.72 1.71
CA ASN A 55 11.52 -0.11 1.67
C ASN A 55 11.63 0.97 0.58
N LYS A 56 10.67 1.89 0.59
CA LYS A 56 10.47 2.99 -0.35
C LYS A 56 10.19 4.29 0.38
N THR A 57 10.27 5.42 -0.33
CA THR A 57 9.76 6.70 0.17
C THR A 57 8.28 6.87 -0.17
N ILE A 58 7.62 7.82 0.50
CA ILE A 58 6.21 8.14 0.21
C ILE A 58 6.08 8.67 -1.22
N GLU A 59 7.02 9.49 -1.68
CA GLU A 59 7.06 10.07 -3.03
C GLU A 59 7.27 9.00 -4.12
N GLU A 60 8.02 7.94 -3.81
CA GLU A 60 8.16 6.81 -4.72
C GLU A 60 6.83 6.07 -4.91
N LEU A 61 6.00 5.97 -3.86
CA LEU A 61 4.78 5.17 -3.87
C LEU A 61 3.51 5.95 -4.25
N PHE A 62 3.38 7.20 -3.82
CA PHE A 62 2.16 8.02 -3.89
C PHE A 62 2.30 9.28 -4.73
#